data_AF-A0A067D8F7-F1
#
_entry.id   AF-A0A067D8F7-F1
#
_cell.length_a   1.000
_cell.length_b   1.000
_cell.length_c   1.000
_cell.angle_alpha   90.00
_cell.angle_beta   90.00
_cell.angle_gamma   90.00
#
_symmetry.space_group_name_H-M   'P 1'
#
loop_
_entity.id
_entity.type
_entity.pdbx_description
1 polymer ?
#
loop_
_entity_poly.entity_id
_entity_poly.type
_entity_poly.pdbx_seq_one_letter_code
_entity_poly.pdbx_strand_id
1 'polypeptide(L)'
;MATIRATRPVRKSAWFSDPATYPIIAILGSAAVLATFQGVRHLARSPDVTLDKEKRHNIFRRDEKACTDFRSHRVEWAHLQENPITRSGDFVEFRRRNTKEL
;
A
#
# COMPACT_ATOMS: atom_id res chain seq x y z
N MET A 1 14.58 -60.75 21.04
CA MET A 1 15.08 -59.66 20.18
C MET A 1 14.00 -58.60 20.08
N ALA A 2 14.17 -57.45 20.75
CA ALA A 2 13.20 -56.36 20.71
C ALA A 2 13.60 -55.35 19.63
N THR A 3 12.73 -55.18 18.62
CA THR A 3 12.94 -54.20 17.54
C THR A 3 12.60 -52.80 18.05
N ILE A 4 13.62 -51.96 18.21
CA ILE A 4 13.45 -50.54 18.56
C ILE A 4 12.87 -49.83 17.33
N ARG A 5 11.59 -49.45 17.41
CA ARG A 5 10.94 -48.65 16.37
C ARG A 5 11.47 -47.22 16.48
N ALA A 6 12.28 -46.79 15.51
CA ALA A 6 12.77 -45.41 15.44
C ALA A 6 11.57 -44.45 15.34
N THR A 7 11.38 -43.62 16.37
CA THR A 7 10.39 -42.54 16.36
C THR A 7 10.86 -41.48 15.36
N ARG A 8 10.08 -41.22 14.32
CA ARG A 8 10.34 -40.10 13.40
C ARG A 8 10.36 -38.81 14.24
N PRO A 9 11.42 -37.98 14.19
CA PRO A 9 11.37 -36.69 14.84
C PRO A 9 10.26 -35.89 14.17
N VAL A 10 9.26 -35.49 14.97
CA VAL A 10 8.32 -34.44 14.59
C VAL A 10 9.18 -33.26 14.16
N ARG A 11 9.16 -32.91 12.87
CA ARG A 11 9.95 -31.81 12.33
C ARG A 11 9.49 -30.55 13.07
N LYS A 12 10.21 -30.16 14.13
CA LYS A 12 10.09 -28.83 14.71
C LYS A 12 10.27 -27.89 13.52
N SER A 13 9.28 -27.04 13.26
CA SER A 13 9.29 -26.12 12.14
C SER A 13 10.63 -25.40 12.12
N ALA A 14 11.50 -25.78 11.17
CA ALA A 14 12.87 -25.28 11.10
C ALA A 14 12.89 -23.75 11.03
N TRP A 15 11.82 -23.18 10.47
CA TRP A 15 11.56 -21.75 10.34
C TRP A 15 11.51 -20.99 11.65
N PHE A 16 11.04 -21.59 12.75
CA PHE A 16 10.98 -20.90 14.05
C PHE A 16 12.13 -21.30 14.99
N SER A 17 13.00 -22.20 14.55
CA SER A 17 14.14 -22.65 15.34
C SER A 17 15.42 -21.85 15.07
N ASP A 18 15.51 -21.18 13.90
CA ASP A 18 16.67 -20.39 13.49
C ASP A 18 16.45 -18.89 13.74
N PRO A 19 17.27 -18.22 14.58
CA PRO A 19 17.16 -16.79 14.84
C PRO A 19 17.37 -15.91 13.60
N ALA A 20 18.06 -16.40 12.57
CA ALA A 20 18.21 -15.67 11.30
C ALA A 20 16.89 -15.58 10.49
N THR A 21 15.86 -16.37 10.85
CA THR A 21 14.57 -16.38 10.14
C THR A 21 13.63 -15.28 10.61
N TYR A 22 13.74 -14.79 11.85
CA TYR A 22 12.89 -13.70 12.37
C TYR A 22 12.92 -12.40 11.55
N PRO A 23 14.09 -11.87 11.09
CA PRO A 23 14.09 -10.68 10.24
C PRO A 23 13.39 -10.93 8.90
N ILE A 24 13.50 -12.12 8.32
CA ILE A 24 12.81 -12.50 7.08
C ILE A 24 11.29 -12.52 7.29
N ILE A 25 10.84 -13.11 8.40
CA ILE A 25 9.41 -13.12 8.78
C ILE A 25 8.90 -11.70 9.03
N ALA A 26 9.70 -10.83 9.65
CA ALA A 26 9.33 -9.44 9.87
C ALA A 26 9.13 -8.68 8.55
N ILE A 27 10.04 -8.86 7.57
CA ILE A 27 9.90 -8.24 6.25
C ILE A 27 8.65 -8.78 5.55
N LEU A 28 8.44 -10.11 5.55
CA LEU A 28 7.27 -10.73 4.94
C LEU A 28 5.96 -10.21 5.56
N GLY A 29 5.91 -10.11 6.89
CA GLY A 29 4.78 -9.56 7.63
C GLY A 29 4.54 -8.09 7.27
N SER A 30 5.60 -7.27 7.24
CA SER A 30 5.50 -5.85 6.88
C SER A 30 4.96 -5.65 5.46
N ALA A 31 5.44 -6.45 4.50
CA ALA A 31 4.98 -6.40 3.12
C ALA A 31 3.51 -6.82 3.01
N ALA A 32 3.10 -7.88 3.70
CA ALA A 32 1.70 -8.33 3.73
C ALA A 32 0.77 -7.26 4.31
N VAL A 33 1.16 -6.63 5.42
CA VAL A 33 0.40 -5.54 6.05
C VAL A 33 0.28 -4.35 5.12
N LEU A 34 1.38 -3.91 4.49
CA LEU A 34 1.37 -2.78 3.56
C LEU A 34 0.52 -3.05 2.32
N ALA A 35 0.63 -4.24 1.73
CA ALA A 35 -0.18 -4.64 0.59
C ALA A 35 -1.68 -4.63 0.93
N THR A 36 -2.04 -5.19 2.09
CA THR A 36 -3.42 -5.22 2.57
C THR A 36 -3.95 -3.83 2.87
N PHE A 37 -3.16 -3.01 3.56
CA PHE A 37 -3.51 -1.62 3.87
C PHE A 37 -3.76 -0.81 2.60
N GLN A 38 -2.88 -0.93 1.60
CA GLN A 38 -3.04 -0.22 0.35
C GLN A 38 -4.28 -0.71 -0.43
N GLY A 39 -4.55 -2.02 -0.43
CA GLY A 39 -5.76 -2.58 -1.02
C GLY A 39 -7.03 -2.05 -0.35
N VAL A 40 -7.09 -2.07 0.98
CA VAL A 40 -8.22 -1.55 1.76
C VAL A 40 -8.40 -0.05 1.54
N ARG A 41 -7.31 0.73 1.61
CA ARG A 41 -7.33 2.17 1.30
C ARG A 41 -7.88 2.42 -0.10
N HIS A 42 -7.45 1.65 -1.09
CA HIS A 42 -7.91 1.79 -2.46
C HIS A 42 -9.41 1.49 -2.58
N LEU A 43 -9.88 0.38 -2.01
CA LEU A 43 -11.30 0.01 -2.07
C LEU A 43 -12.21 1.00 -1.31
N ALA A 44 -11.75 1.53 -0.18
CA ALA A 44 -12.54 2.42 0.66
C ALA A 44 -12.57 3.87 0.16
N ARG A 45 -11.43 4.39 -0.34
CA ARG A 45 -11.28 5.80 -0.73
C ARG A 45 -11.30 6.04 -2.24
N SER A 46 -11.26 5.01 -3.07
CA SER A 46 -11.28 5.22 -4.53
C SER A 46 -12.62 5.81 -4.96
N PRO A 47 -12.62 6.85 -5.81
CA PRO A 47 -13.84 7.45 -6.35
C PRO A 47 -14.61 6.48 -7.26
N ASP A 48 -13.94 5.49 -7.86
CA ASP A 48 -14.57 4.57 -8.80
C ASP A 48 -15.24 3.36 -8.12
N VAL A 49 -14.87 3.05 -6.87
CA VAL A 49 -15.40 1.91 -6.12
C VAL A 49 -16.60 2.33 -5.26
N THR A 50 -17.72 1.62 -5.40
CA THR A 50 -19.00 1.92 -4.71
C THR A 50 -19.33 0.87 -3.64
N LEU A 51 -18.46 0.73 -2.64
CA LEU A 51 -18.74 -0.15 -1.50
C LEU A 51 -19.74 0.47 -0.51
N ASP A 52 -19.64 1.77 -0.28
CA ASP A 52 -20.54 2.51 0.58
C ASP A 52 -21.95 2.61 -0.02
N LYS A 53 -22.97 2.41 0.82
CA LYS A 53 -24.39 2.45 0.44
C LYS A 53 -24.77 3.84 -0.05
N GLU A 54 -24.31 4.90 0.61
CA GLU A 54 -24.65 6.28 0.23
C GLU A 54 -24.16 6.61 -1.19
N LYS A 55 -22.95 6.14 -1.50
CA LYS A 55 -22.33 6.31 -2.82
C LYS A 55 -23.02 5.53 -3.93
N ARG A 56 -23.68 4.40 -3.63
CA ARG A 56 -24.40 3.57 -4.62
C ARG A 56 -25.66 4.24 -5.16
N HIS A 57 -26.30 5.08 -4.36
CA HIS A 57 -27.56 5.74 -4.73
C HIS A 57 -27.34 7.07 -5.46
N ASN A 58 -26.09 7.51 -5.61
CA ASN A 58 -25.78 8.78 -6.24
C ASN A 58 -25.84 8.67 -7.77
N ILE A 59 -26.61 9.56 -8.40
CA ILE A 59 -26.77 9.63 -9.86
C ILE A 59 -25.47 10.12 -10.50
N PHE A 60 -24.76 11.04 -9.83
CA PHE A 60 -23.45 11.53 -10.25
C PHE A 60 -22.36 10.65 -9.64
N ARG A 61 -21.88 9.69 -10.43
CA ARG A 61 -20.91 8.68 -9.98
C ARG A 61 -19.50 9.24 -9.76
N ARG A 62 -19.19 10.40 -10.33
CA ARG A 62 -17.90 11.10 -10.18
C ARG A 62 -18.11 12.38 -9.38
N ASP A 63 -17.74 12.32 -8.11
CA ASP A 63 -17.54 13.50 -7.29
C ASP A 63 -16.11 14.04 -7.54
N GLU A 64 -16.03 15.30 -7.97
CA GLU A 64 -14.78 15.95 -8.32
C GLU A 64 -13.90 16.16 -7.08
N LYS A 65 -14.51 16.46 -5.92
CA LYS A 65 -13.80 16.63 -4.65
C LYS A 65 -13.15 15.34 -4.20
N ALA A 66 -13.90 14.24 -4.14
CA ALA A 66 -13.35 12.93 -3.81
C ALA A 66 -12.23 12.48 -4.78
N CYS A 67 -12.35 12.81 -6.07
CA CYS A 67 -11.32 12.55 -7.07
C CYS A 67 -10.03 13.34 -6.81
N THR A 68 -10.14 14.63 -6.51
CA THR A 68 -9.02 15.51 -6.19
C THR A 68 -8.33 15.05 -4.90
N ASP A 69 -9.09 14.76 -3.85
CA ASP A 69 -8.57 14.26 -2.57
C ASP A 69 -7.84 12.93 -2.73
N PHE A 70 -8.36 12.00 -3.53
CA PHE A 70 -7.72 10.73 -3.78
C PHE A 70 -6.37 10.88 -4.50
N ARG A 71 -6.26 11.90 -5.38
CA ARG A 71 -5.06 12.18 -6.21
C ARG A 71 -4.15 13.25 -5.63
N SER A 72 -4.52 13.89 -4.53
CA SER A 72 -3.78 14.98 -3.87
C SER A 72 -2.29 14.67 -3.68
N HIS A 73 -1.97 13.45 -3.27
CA HIS A 73 -0.60 13.02 -2.98
C HIS A 73 0.20 12.63 -4.23
N ARG A 74 -0.43 12.47 -5.40
CA ARG A 74 0.22 11.95 -6.62
C ARG A 74 1.38 12.84 -7.08
N VAL A 75 1.16 14.15 -7.10
CA VAL A 75 2.15 15.11 -7.59
C VAL A 75 3.32 15.21 -6.62
N GLU A 76 3.08 15.14 -5.32
CA GLU A 76 4.15 15.15 -4.33
C GLU A 76 5.03 13.90 -4.46
N TRP A 77 4.42 12.72 -4.56
CA TRP A 77 5.13 11.44 -4.64
C TRP A 77 5.89 11.27 -5.95
N ALA A 78 5.33 11.72 -7.07
CA ALA A 78 5.98 11.63 -8.38
C ALA A 78 7.24 12.51 -8.50
N HIS A 79 7.39 13.51 -7.62
CA HIS A 79 8.48 14.48 -7.68
C HIS A 79 9.26 14.54 -6.37
N LEU A 80 9.29 13.42 -5.64
CA LEU A 80 10.06 13.31 -4.40
C LEU A 80 11.58 13.37 -4.67
N GLN A 81 12.01 12.84 -5.82
CA GLN A 81 13.38 12.95 -6.28
C GLN A 81 13.53 14.11 -7.26
N GLU A 82 14.60 14.89 -7.10
CA GLU A 82 14.94 15.96 -8.03
C GLU A 82 15.33 15.40 -9.40
N ASN A 83 14.69 15.93 -10.44
CA ASN A 83 14.99 15.68 -11.83
C ASN A 83 15.26 17.02 -12.55
N PRO A 84 15.89 17.04 -13.73
CA PRO A 84 16.05 18.26 -14.52
C PRO A 84 14.73 19.01 -14.76
N ILE A 85 13.62 18.27 -14.90
CA ILE A 85 12.27 18.82 -15.03
C ILE A 85 11.83 19.54 -13.74
N THR A 86 12.16 19.02 -12.56
CA THR A 86 11.74 19.65 -11.29
C THR A 86 12.52 20.92 -10.98
N ARG A 87 13.66 21.14 -11.65
CA ARG A 87 14.46 22.37 -11.55
C ARG A 87 13.99 23.48 -12.49
N SER A 88 13.13 23.16 -13.46
CA SER A 88 12.58 24.14 -14.39
C SER A 88 11.62 25.11 -13.68
N GLY A 89 11.62 26.38 -14.09
CA GLY A 89 10.69 27.39 -13.58
C GLY A 89 9.23 27.02 -13.84
N ASP A 90 8.95 26.37 -14.97
CA ASP A 90 7.63 25.90 -15.36
C ASP A 90 7.05 24.88 -14.36
N PHE A 91 7.93 24.03 -13.80
CA PHE A 91 7.53 23.06 -12.79
C PHE A 91 7.16 23.73 -11.46
N VAL A 92 7.82 24.83 -11.09
CA VAL A 92 7.49 25.61 -9.89
C VAL A 92 6.08 26.19 -10.01
N GLU A 93 5.72 26.74 -11.17
CA GLU A 93 4.36 27.24 -11.45
C GLU A 93 3.33 26.10 -11.52
N PHE A 94 3.69 24.95 -12.10
CA PHE A 94 2.84 23.75 -12.08
C PHE A 94 2.56 23.26 -10.66
N ARG A 95 3.60 23.11 -9.82
CA ARG A 95 3.45 22.69 -8.42
C ARG A 95 2.58 23.69 -7.65
N ARG A 96 2.84 25.00 -7.82
CA ARG A 96 2.04 26.06 -7.20
C ARG A 96 0.55 25.97 -7.56
N ARG A 97 0.20 25.68 -8.82
CA ARG A 97 -1.19 25.51 -9.25
C ARG A 97 -1.86 24.28 -8.63
N ASN A 98 -1.14 23.18 -8.48
CA ASN A 98 -1.68 21.92 -7.95
C ASN A 98 -1.70 21.84 -6.41
N THR A 99 -0.89 22.65 -5.71
CA THR A 99 -0.86 22.70 -4.24
C THR A 99 -1.83 23.75 -3.67
N LYS A 100 -2.27 24.73 -4.47
CA LYS A 100 -3.14 25.85 -4.02
C LYS A 100 -4.64 25.54 -3.94
N GLU A 101 -5.05 24.29 -4.15
CA GLU A 101 -6.45 23.85 -3.99
C GLU A 101 -6.68 23.21 -2.60
N LEU A 102 -6.15 23.85 -1.55
CA LEU A 102 -6.47 23.58 -0.14
C LEU A 102 -6.97 24.87 0.52
#